data_AF-A0A7C9V9P0-F1
#
_entry.id   AF-A0A7C9V9P0-F1
#
_cell.length_a   1.000
_cell.length_b   1.000
_cell.length_c   1.000
_cell.angle_alpha   90.00
_cell.angle_beta   90.00
_cell.angle_gamma   90.00
#
_symmetry.space_group_name_H-M   'P 1'
#
loop_
_entity.id
_entity.type
_entity.pdbx_description
1 polymer ?
#
loop_
_entity_poly.entity_id
_entity_poly.type
_entity_poly.pdbx_seq_one_letter_code
_entity_poly.pdbx_strand_id
1 'polypeptide(L)'
;MNKPIPRFQEILLLTGQLNYTWTNTESLLIYLIAGLAQVDKETAIVIFLTLNTTRARIELVERLTKLPKTPAERRREILAVTEKMTQEAKLRNKYSHCIYSFDGDGEAGSTQLMRIFDTKNEIRYGKIEEINGTEIKKIENCIENLIAINKQIWKLVKDYSYPC
;
A
#
# COMPACT_ATOMS: atom_id res chain seq x y z
N MET A 1 4.91 -12.70 -33.38
CA MET A 1 5.16 -13.56 -32.20
C MET A 1 5.60 -12.64 -31.06
N ASN A 2 4.82 -12.51 -30.00
CA ASN A 2 5.26 -11.77 -28.82
C ASN A 2 6.35 -12.59 -28.14
N LYS A 3 7.57 -12.06 -28.09
CA LYS A 3 8.66 -12.64 -27.30
C LYS A 3 8.19 -12.67 -25.83
N PRO A 4 8.36 -13.78 -25.08
CA PRO A 4 7.99 -13.81 -23.68
C PRO A 4 8.72 -12.67 -22.94
N ILE A 5 7.97 -11.94 -22.11
CA ILE A 5 8.54 -10.84 -21.31
C ILE A 5 9.60 -11.46 -20.40
N PRO A 6 10.85 -10.95 -20.40
CA PRO A 6 11.86 -11.41 -19.45
C PRO A 6 11.35 -11.26 -18.02
N ARG A 7 11.63 -12.23 -17.16
CA ARG A 7 11.13 -12.28 -15.78
C ARG A 7 11.44 -11.01 -14.97
N PHE A 8 12.57 -10.37 -15.26
CA PHE A 8 12.90 -9.06 -14.71
C PHE A 8 11.87 -7.98 -15.06
N GLN A 9 11.51 -7.88 -16.34
CA GLN A 9 10.56 -6.88 -16.83
C GLN A 9 9.16 -7.12 -16.25
N GLU A 10 8.75 -8.38 -16.08
CA GLU A 10 7.51 -8.73 -15.37
C GLU A 10 7.51 -8.20 -13.93
N ILE A 11 8.58 -8.44 -13.17
CA ILE A 11 8.71 -7.96 -11.79
C ILE A 11 8.68 -6.44 -11.72
N LEU A 12 9.38 -5.74 -12.62
CA LEU A 12 9.35 -4.28 -12.68
C LEU A 12 7.95 -3.73 -12.97
N LEU A 13 7.23 -4.34 -13.91
CA LEU A 13 5.86 -3.96 -14.24
C LEU A 13 4.93 -4.15 -13.04
N LEU A 14 5.01 -5.30 -12.37
CA LEU A 14 4.21 -5.61 -11.19
C LEU A 14 4.54 -4.67 -10.02
N THR A 15 5.81 -4.40 -9.73
CA THR A 15 6.20 -3.45 -8.69
C THR A 15 5.76 -2.03 -9.02
N GLY A 16 5.84 -1.61 -10.29
CA GLY A 16 5.31 -0.33 -10.77
C GLY A 16 3.80 -0.22 -10.56
N GLN A 17 3.04 -1.24 -10.97
CA GLN A 17 1.60 -1.31 -10.78
C GLN A 17 1.22 -1.32 -9.29
N LEU A 18 1.95 -2.05 -8.46
CA LEU A 18 1.78 -2.07 -7.01
C LEU A 18 1.94 -0.68 -6.40
N ASN A 19 3.02 0.04 -6.75
CA ASN A 19 3.26 1.40 -6.26
C ASN A 19 2.18 2.38 -6.73
N TYR A 20 1.78 2.33 -7.99
CA TYR A 20 0.69 3.17 -8.51
C TYR A 20 -0.63 2.91 -7.78
N THR A 21 -1.01 1.63 -7.66
CA THR A 21 -2.27 1.22 -7.03
C THR A 21 -2.30 1.62 -5.56
N TRP A 22 -1.15 1.47 -4.86
CA TRP A 22 -0.97 1.95 -3.50
C TRP A 22 -1.21 3.46 -3.39
N THR A 23 -0.48 4.27 -4.16
CA THR A 23 -0.58 5.73 -4.08
C THR A 23 -1.99 6.21 -4.36
N ASN A 24 -2.66 5.66 -5.39
CA ASN A 24 -4.04 6.01 -5.70
C ASN A 24 -5.02 5.65 -4.57
N THR A 25 -4.79 4.52 -3.90
CA THR A 25 -5.61 4.07 -2.76
C THR A 25 -5.35 4.88 -1.51
N GLU A 26 -4.10 5.21 -1.23
CA GLU A 26 -3.71 6.05 -0.09
C GLU A 26 -4.31 7.46 -0.20
N SER A 27 -4.35 8.05 -1.40
CA SER A 27 -4.97 9.36 -1.61
C SER A 27 -6.44 9.40 -1.19
N LEU A 28 -7.17 8.27 -1.20
CA LEU A 28 -8.56 8.24 -0.76
C LEU A 28 -8.73 8.46 0.75
N LEU A 29 -7.66 8.35 1.54
CA LEU A 29 -7.70 8.70 2.96
C LEU A 29 -8.09 10.17 3.16
N ILE A 30 -7.85 11.05 2.17
CA ILE A 30 -8.30 12.45 2.19
C ILE A 30 -9.81 12.53 2.45
N TYR A 31 -10.61 11.71 1.77
CA TYR A 31 -12.07 11.73 1.91
C TYR A 31 -12.54 11.17 3.25
N LEU A 32 -11.84 10.15 3.77
CA LEU A 32 -12.10 9.64 5.13
C LEU A 32 -11.75 10.70 6.19
N ILE A 33 -10.63 11.40 6.04
CA ILE A 33 -10.23 12.51 6.91
C ILE A 33 -11.31 13.60 6.87
N ALA A 34 -11.73 14.05 5.68
CA ALA A 34 -12.76 15.08 5.51
C ALA A 34 -14.06 14.72 6.25
N GLY A 35 -14.58 13.51 6.00
CA GLY A 35 -15.83 13.05 6.59
C GLY A 35 -15.76 12.85 8.11
N LEU A 36 -14.68 12.26 8.61
CA LEU A 36 -14.53 11.99 10.05
C LEU A 36 -14.19 13.25 10.86
N ALA A 37 -13.37 14.14 10.30
CA ALA A 37 -13.02 15.41 10.91
C ALA A 37 -14.14 16.46 10.75
N GLN A 38 -15.10 16.24 9.83
CA GLN A 38 -16.17 17.19 9.48
C GLN A 38 -15.62 18.50 8.94
N VAL A 39 -14.67 18.39 8.00
CA VAL A 39 -14.05 19.53 7.30
C VAL A 39 -14.28 19.39 5.80
N ASP A 40 -14.11 20.48 5.06
CA ASP A 40 -14.11 20.43 3.61
C ASP A 40 -12.88 19.67 3.05
N LYS A 41 -12.95 19.33 1.76
CA LYS A 41 -11.92 18.56 1.07
C LYS A 41 -10.56 19.26 1.05
N GLU A 42 -10.52 20.57 0.87
CA GLU A 42 -9.26 21.33 0.79
C GLU A 42 -8.54 21.31 2.14
N THR A 43 -9.29 21.51 3.24
CA THR A 43 -8.76 21.37 4.60
C THR A 43 -8.22 19.95 4.85
N ALA A 44 -8.94 18.91 4.40
CA ALA A 44 -8.47 17.54 4.53
C ALA A 44 -7.20 17.24 3.71
N ILE A 45 -7.06 17.84 2.53
CA ILE A 45 -5.84 17.77 1.71
C ILE A 45 -4.65 18.36 2.48
N VAL A 46 -4.81 19.53 3.09
CA VAL A 46 -3.75 20.16 3.91
C VAL A 46 -3.34 19.24 5.07
N ILE A 47 -4.30 18.63 5.76
CA ILE A 47 -4.03 17.66 6.83
C ILE A 47 -3.25 16.45 6.29
N PHE A 48 -3.69 15.88 5.16
CA PHE A 48 -3.04 14.73 4.52
C PHE A 48 -1.58 15.04 4.11
N LEU A 49 -1.33 16.22 3.55
CA LEU A 49 0.00 16.69 3.14
C LEU A 49 0.91 16.94 4.35
N THR A 50 0.35 17.39 5.48
CA THR A 50 1.10 17.61 6.73
C THR A 50 1.60 16.30 7.36
N LEU A 51 0.91 15.19 7.12
CA LEU A 51 1.32 13.88 7.63
C LEU A 51 2.33 13.24 6.68
N ASN A 52 3.59 13.25 7.08
CA ASN A 52 4.74 12.85 6.26
C ASN A 52 4.87 11.34 5.99
N THR A 53 4.03 10.50 6.61
CA THR A 53 4.09 9.05 6.41
C THR A 53 2.70 8.47 6.23
N THR A 54 2.59 7.42 5.42
CA THR A 54 1.32 6.70 5.25
C THR A 54 0.80 6.14 6.56
N ARG A 55 1.71 5.67 7.42
CA ARG A 55 1.35 5.19 8.76
C ARG A 55 0.65 6.28 9.57
N ALA A 56 1.18 7.50 9.60
CA ALA A 56 0.55 8.60 10.33
C ALA A 56 -0.82 8.97 9.75
N ARG A 57 -0.99 8.91 8.42
CA ARG A 57 -2.29 9.13 7.74
C ARG A 57 -3.32 8.08 8.14
N ILE A 58 -2.95 6.80 8.12
CA ILE A 58 -3.80 5.69 8.55
C ILE A 58 -4.15 5.83 10.05
N GLU A 59 -3.16 6.07 10.91
CA GLU A 59 -3.37 6.25 12.35
C GLU A 59 -4.30 7.43 12.66
N LEU A 60 -4.21 8.55 11.91
CA LEU A 60 -5.15 9.65 12.05
C LEU A 60 -6.59 9.19 11.76
N VAL A 61 -6.81 8.51 10.63
CA VAL A 61 -8.15 7.99 10.27
C VAL A 61 -8.67 7.07 11.35
N GLU A 62 -7.87 6.13 11.85
CA GLU A 62 -8.27 5.23 12.93
C GLU A 62 -8.63 5.97 14.22
N ARG A 63 -7.85 7.00 14.60
CA ARG A 63 -8.11 7.80 15.79
C ARG A 63 -9.40 8.61 15.65
N LEU A 64 -9.62 9.25 14.51
CA LEU A 64 -10.87 9.98 14.22
C LEU A 64 -12.08 9.02 14.23
N THR A 65 -11.91 7.81 13.68
CA THR A 65 -12.93 6.76 13.64
C THR A 65 -13.33 6.27 15.04
N LYS A 66 -12.39 6.26 15.99
CA LYS A 66 -12.62 5.85 17.39
C LYS A 66 -13.32 6.92 18.24
N LEU A 67 -13.50 8.14 17.75
CA LEU A 67 -14.21 9.19 18.49
C LEU A 67 -15.70 8.81 18.74
N PRO A 68 -16.31 9.31 19.83
CA PRO A 68 -17.71 9.00 20.16
C PRO A 68 -18.72 9.41 19.08
N LYS A 69 -18.42 10.47 18.33
CA LYS A 69 -19.25 10.98 17.22
C LYS A 69 -19.40 10.02 16.04
N THR A 70 -18.55 9.00 15.94
CA THR A 70 -18.60 8.01 14.85
C THR A 70 -19.52 6.85 15.25
N PRO A 71 -20.62 6.58 14.52
CA PRO A 71 -21.51 5.45 14.80
C PRO A 71 -20.76 4.11 14.78
N ALA A 72 -21.20 3.16 15.61
CA ALA A 72 -20.49 1.88 15.81
C ALA A 72 -20.31 1.06 14.52
N GLU A 73 -21.31 1.07 13.64
CA GLU A 73 -21.24 0.40 12.34
C GLU A 73 -20.16 1.03 11.45
N ARG A 74 -20.18 2.36 11.29
CA ARG A 74 -19.15 3.11 10.53
C ARG A 74 -17.76 2.87 11.08
N ARG A 75 -17.64 2.86 12.41
CA ARG A 75 -16.39 2.58 13.10
C ARG A 75 -15.83 1.22 12.71
N ARG A 76 -16.67 0.18 12.74
CA ARG A 76 -16.26 -1.19 12.39
C ARG A 76 -15.79 -1.28 10.93
N GLU A 77 -16.54 -0.71 10.00
CA GLU A 77 -16.20 -0.79 8.57
C GLU A 77 -14.93 -0.02 8.21
N ILE A 78 -14.76 1.19 8.75
CA ILE A 78 -13.57 2.01 8.51
C ILE A 78 -12.33 1.36 9.14
N LEU A 79 -12.42 0.86 10.37
CA LEU A 79 -11.29 0.17 11.00
C LEU A 79 -10.90 -1.11 10.25
N ALA A 80 -11.87 -1.85 9.72
CA ALA A 80 -11.59 -3.05 8.93
C ALA A 80 -10.83 -2.72 7.63
N VAL A 81 -11.14 -1.59 6.97
CA VAL A 81 -10.42 -1.21 5.74
C VAL A 81 -9.03 -0.66 6.04
N THR A 82 -8.84 0.11 7.11
CA THR A 82 -7.51 0.62 7.51
C THR A 82 -6.58 -0.49 8.00
N GLU A 83 -7.12 -1.51 8.66
CA GLU A 83 -6.36 -2.70 9.04
C GLU A 83 -5.81 -3.43 7.81
N LYS A 84 -6.66 -3.68 6.80
CA LYS A 84 -6.22 -4.27 5.53
C LYS A 84 -5.17 -3.42 4.83
N MET A 85 -5.36 -2.09 4.76
CA MET A 85 -4.34 -1.18 4.21
C MET A 85 -3.00 -1.33 4.93
N THR A 86 -3.01 -1.44 6.26
CA THR A 86 -1.79 -1.61 7.06
C THR A 86 -1.08 -2.93 6.76
N GLN A 87 -1.84 -4.00 6.50
CA GLN A 87 -1.28 -5.29 6.09
C GLN A 87 -0.63 -5.18 4.70
N GLU A 88 -1.33 -4.61 3.72
CA GLU A 88 -0.80 -4.41 2.36
C GLU A 88 0.39 -3.44 2.34
N ALA A 89 0.44 -2.44 3.24
CA ALA A 89 1.58 -1.54 3.39
C ALA A 89 2.89 -2.30 3.65
N LYS A 90 2.83 -3.37 4.45
CA LYS A 90 4.02 -4.19 4.77
C LYS A 90 4.51 -4.93 3.54
N LEU A 91 3.61 -5.49 2.73
CA LEU A 91 3.94 -6.17 1.48
C LEU A 91 4.47 -5.19 0.45
N ARG A 92 3.82 -4.03 0.26
CA ARG A 92 4.32 -2.95 -0.60
C ARG A 92 5.72 -2.54 -0.18
N ASN A 93 5.96 -2.27 1.10
CA ASN A 93 7.29 -1.87 1.57
C ASN A 93 8.35 -2.96 1.37
N LYS A 94 7.99 -4.25 1.47
CA LYS A 94 8.91 -5.37 1.17
C LYS A 94 9.42 -5.27 -0.26
N TYR A 95 8.52 -5.09 -1.23
CA TYR A 95 8.88 -5.09 -2.66
C TYR A 95 9.44 -3.74 -3.14
N SER A 96 8.98 -2.60 -2.60
CA SER A 96 9.46 -1.29 -3.04
C SER A 96 10.83 -0.88 -2.47
N HIS A 97 11.29 -1.52 -1.38
CA HIS A 97 12.56 -1.17 -0.71
C HIS A 97 13.58 -2.33 -0.69
N CYS A 98 13.43 -3.29 -1.58
CA CYS A 98 14.40 -4.37 -1.77
C CYS A 98 15.41 -4.01 -2.86
N ILE A 99 16.54 -4.72 -2.85
CA ILE A 99 17.48 -4.76 -3.96
C ILE A 99 17.14 -6.00 -4.77
N TYR A 100 16.89 -5.78 -6.06
CA TYR A 100 16.73 -6.86 -7.02
C TYR A 100 18.08 -7.18 -7.66
N SER A 101 18.51 -8.44 -7.57
CA SER A 101 19.68 -8.94 -8.30
C SER A 101 19.24 -9.77 -9.50
N PHE A 102 19.90 -9.58 -10.64
CA PHE A 102 19.66 -10.29 -11.89
C PHE A 102 20.97 -10.87 -12.41
N ASP A 103 20.91 -12.02 -13.06
CA ASP A 103 22.03 -12.63 -13.76
C ASP A 103 22.37 -11.88 -15.05
N GLY A 104 23.63 -11.99 -15.48
CA GLY A 104 24.22 -11.16 -16.55
C GLY A 104 23.55 -11.25 -17.92
N ASP A 105 22.77 -12.30 -18.18
CA ASP A 105 22.06 -12.51 -19.44
C ASP A 105 20.59 -12.04 -19.40
N GLY A 106 20.07 -11.67 -18.22
CA GLY A 106 18.68 -11.20 -18.04
C GLY A 106 17.59 -12.21 -18.42
N GLU A 107 17.96 -13.42 -18.84
CA GLU A 107 17.03 -14.45 -19.35
C GLU A 107 16.75 -15.58 -18.34
N ALA A 108 17.68 -16.05 -17.49
CA ALA A 108 17.37 -17.07 -16.46
C ALA A 108 18.51 -17.41 -15.48
N GLY A 109 18.40 -16.98 -14.22
CA GLY A 109 19.30 -17.51 -13.19
C GLY A 109 19.09 -16.99 -11.77
N SER A 110 17.85 -16.99 -11.28
CA SER A 110 17.44 -16.52 -9.94
C SER A 110 17.41 -14.99 -9.77
N THR A 111 16.21 -14.40 -9.80
CA THR A 111 16.01 -13.06 -9.24
C THR A 111 15.98 -13.19 -7.73
N GLN A 112 16.91 -12.51 -7.07
CA GLN A 112 17.02 -12.54 -5.61
C GLN A 112 16.57 -11.20 -5.04
N LEU A 113 15.60 -11.26 -4.14
CA LEU A 113 15.20 -10.17 -3.27
C LEU A 113 16.22 -10.10 -2.14
N MET A 114 17.07 -9.07 -2.15
CA MET A 114 17.96 -8.77 -1.05
C MET A 114 17.41 -7.60 -0.23
N ARG A 115 17.50 -7.70 1.09
CA ARG A 115 17.10 -6.61 1.99
C ARG A 115 18.30 -6.16 2.80
N ILE A 116 18.69 -4.89 2.71
CA ILE A 116 19.73 -4.35 3.58
C ILE A 116 19.05 -3.72 4.79
N PHE A 117 19.55 -4.03 5.97
CA PHE A 117 19.14 -3.41 7.22
C PHE A 117 20.32 -2.70 7.85
N ASP A 118 20.16 -1.40 8.06
CA ASP A 118 21.08 -0.61 8.86
C ASP A 118 20.57 -0.61 10.32
N THR A 119 21.38 -1.12 11.24
CA THR A 119 21.12 -1.05 12.68
C THR A 119 22.16 -0.16 13.32
N LYS A 120 21.89 0.36 14.53
CA LYS A 120 22.79 1.31 15.22
C LYS A 120 24.27 0.90 15.27
N ASN A 121 24.58 -0.39 15.22
CA ASN A 121 25.95 -0.92 15.40
C ASN A 121 26.45 -1.75 14.20
N GLU A 122 25.62 -2.05 13.19
CA GLU A 122 26.01 -2.92 12.08
C GLU A 122 25.05 -2.85 10.89
N ILE A 123 25.60 -3.03 9.69
CA ILE A 123 24.85 -3.23 8.44
C ILE A 123 24.68 -4.74 8.25
N ARG A 124 23.43 -5.21 8.27
CA ARG A 124 23.10 -6.62 8.05
C ARG A 124 22.49 -6.80 6.66
N TYR A 125 23.04 -7.76 5.93
CA TYR A 125 22.37 -8.34 4.77
C TYR A 125 21.25 -9.24 5.28
N GLY A 126 20.02 -8.87 4.98
CA GLY A 126 18.80 -9.62 5.28
C GLY A 126 18.71 -10.91 4.46
N LYS A 127 17.57 -11.59 4.59
CA LYS A 127 17.33 -12.86 3.92
C LYS A 127 17.29 -12.67 2.40
N ILE A 128 18.09 -13.47 1.69
CA ILE A 128 17.98 -13.66 0.25
C ILE A 128 16.73 -14.51 -0.01
N GLU A 129 15.78 -13.97 -0.76
CA GLU A 129 14.58 -14.70 -1.17
C GLU A 129 14.52 -14.77 -2.70
N GLU A 130 14.37 -15.97 -3.25
CA GLU A 130 14.14 -16.11 -4.69
C GLU A 130 12.72 -15.63 -5.04
N ILE A 131 12.63 -14.78 -6.06
CA ILE A 131 11.34 -14.37 -6.61
C ILE A 131 10.82 -15.48 -7.52
N ASN A 132 10.27 -16.52 -6.90
CA ASN A 132 9.58 -17.61 -7.57
C ASN A 132 8.14 -17.22 -7.98
N GLY A 133 7.45 -18.11 -8.69
CA GLY A 133 6.05 -17.86 -9.08
C GLY A 133 5.11 -17.62 -7.87
N THR A 134 5.47 -18.10 -6.68
CA THR A 134 4.72 -17.83 -5.44
C THR A 134 4.89 -16.37 -4.99
N GLU A 135 6.10 -15.80 -5.08
CA GLU A 135 6.32 -14.38 -4.77
C GLU A 135 5.64 -13.47 -5.79
N ILE A 136 5.66 -13.82 -7.09
CA ILE A 136 4.90 -13.10 -8.12
C ILE A 136 3.41 -13.04 -7.77
N LYS A 137 2.81 -14.21 -7.46
CA LYS A 137 1.42 -14.27 -7.01
C LYS A 137 1.12 -13.44 -5.77
N LYS A 138 2.08 -13.29 -4.85
CA LYS A 138 1.89 -12.40 -3.68
C LYS A 138 1.83 -10.93 -4.10
N ILE A 139 2.59 -10.51 -5.10
CA ILE A 139 2.53 -9.14 -5.63
C ILE A 139 1.18 -8.93 -6.32
N GLU A 140 0.75 -9.87 -7.17
CA GLU A 140 -0.54 -9.83 -7.86
C GLU A 140 -1.71 -9.75 -6.87
N ASN A 141 -1.75 -10.64 -5.86
CA ASN A 141 -2.78 -10.63 -4.82
C ASN A 141 -2.78 -9.32 -4.02
N CYS A 142 -1.58 -8.76 -3.73
CA CYS A 142 -1.46 -7.46 -3.05
C CYS A 142 -2.10 -6.34 -3.90
N ILE A 143 -1.85 -6.33 -5.21
CA ILE A 143 -2.48 -5.38 -6.15
C ILE A 143 -4.01 -5.55 -6.14
N GLU A 144 -4.51 -6.77 -6.27
CA GLU A 144 -5.95 -7.05 -6.26
C GLU A 144 -6.61 -6.61 -4.95
N ASN A 145 -5.97 -6.91 -3.81
CA ASN A 145 -6.44 -6.46 -2.49
C ASN A 145 -6.48 -4.93 -2.41
N LEU A 146 -5.46 -4.23 -2.92
CA LEU A 146 -5.45 -2.77 -2.95
C LEU A 146 -6.57 -2.20 -3.83
N ILE A 147 -6.85 -2.81 -4.98
CA ILE A 147 -7.99 -2.44 -5.83
C ILE A 147 -9.31 -2.65 -5.08
N ALA A 148 -9.46 -3.75 -4.35
CA ALA A 148 -10.64 -4.02 -3.54
C ALA A 148 -10.80 -3.01 -2.40
N ILE A 149 -9.72 -2.69 -1.70
CA ILE A 149 -9.66 -1.64 -0.67
C ILE A 149 -10.06 -0.29 -1.25
N ASN A 150 -9.53 0.08 -2.42
CA ASN A 150 -9.85 1.34 -3.10
C ASN A 150 -11.36 1.46 -3.35
N LYS A 151 -11.96 0.41 -3.94
CA LYS A 151 -13.41 0.34 -4.18
C LYS A 151 -14.21 0.40 -2.88
N GLN A 152 -13.73 -0.27 -1.83
CA GLN A 152 -14.36 -0.26 -0.52
C GLN A 152 -14.35 1.14 0.10
N ILE A 153 -13.23 1.87 0.03
CA ILE A 153 -13.16 3.25 0.53
C ILE A 153 -14.13 4.15 -0.22
N TRP A 154 -14.17 4.05 -1.56
CA TRP A 154 -15.15 4.81 -2.36
C TRP A 154 -16.60 4.49 -2.00
N LYS A 155 -16.91 3.22 -1.72
CA LYS A 155 -18.22 2.82 -1.24
C LYS A 155 -18.55 3.49 0.09
N LEU A 156 -17.63 3.47 1.07
CA LEU A 156 -17.82 4.14 2.37
C LEU A 156 -18.01 5.65 2.23
N VAL A 157 -17.22 6.29 1.37
CA VAL A 157 -17.33 7.74 1.08
C VAL A 157 -18.73 8.09 0.56
N LYS A 158 -19.27 7.28 -0.36
CA LYS A 158 -20.62 7.46 -0.90
C LYS A 158 -21.71 7.15 0.12
N ASP A 159 -21.64 5.99 0.77
CA ASP A 159 -22.65 5.49 1.71
C ASP A 159 -22.78 6.43 2.94
N TYR A 160 -21.70 7.10 3.32
CA TYR A 160 -21.69 8.03 4.46
C TYR A 160 -21.73 9.51 4.07
N SER A 161 -21.89 9.80 2.77
CA SER A 161 -21.93 11.16 2.23
C SER A 161 -20.75 12.02 2.67
N TYR A 162 -19.54 11.44 2.67
CA TYR A 162 -18.32 12.19 2.97
C TYR A 162 -18.02 13.17 1.84
N PRO A 163 -17.40 14.34 2.14
CA PRO A 163 -17.03 15.32 1.12
C PRO A 163 -16.15 14.67 0.05
N CYS A 164 -16.43 14.92 -1.24
CA CYS A 164 -15.75 14.31 -2.38
C CYS A 164 -15.45 15.33 -3.49
#